data_AF-A0A7S3DMW3-F1
#
_entry.id   AF-A0A7S3DMW3-F1
#
_cell.length_a   1.000
_cell.length_b   1.000
_cell.length_c   1.000
_cell.angle_alpha   90.00
_cell.angle_beta   90.00
_cell.angle_gamma   90.00
#
_symmetry.space_group_name_H-M   'P 1'
#
loop_
_entity.id
_entity.type
_entity.pdbx_description
1 polymer ?
#
loop_
_entity_poly.entity_id
_entity_poly.type
_entity_poly.pdbx_seq_one_letter_code
_entity_poly.pdbx_strand_id
1 'polypeptide(L)'
;GGHSSAAGHGNFYNESYTAVFERNGRDLFQSVGLSLQGKNYGMGGTSSGRELSSCIESIFGTEIDVLSWDFGMTDQKNFALLDHYCYRASIHKTRPACVVHVSSGQTTRGRRLTAKTLEDKGATVLFVPPFLQEEASQSFPNTAALDGSEIRKMPDFVRSFRCGDQIEKGDPTCGDEKFTKLGVCDDRKGRAHWHPGWKWHAMMGNLQLLGMMEYIDQALKLIAKPGVDQAVLLKQLKEREEESYQSLISDESFHPILYKAPAVCHTARLPAETRFQGILTESDKKGFFNYDRGVPFQRA
;
A
#
# COMPACT_ATOMS: atom_id res chain seq x y z
N GLY A 1 -0.59 -4.84 -1.57
CA GLY A 1 -0.39 -5.11 -3.01
C GLY A 1 -0.82 -3.91 -3.83
N GLY A 2 -0.46 -3.85 -5.12
CA GLY A 2 -0.92 -2.78 -6.00
C GLY A 2 -0.32 -2.81 -7.39
N HIS A 3 -0.58 -1.75 -8.17
CA HIS A 3 -0.07 -1.59 -9.53
C HIS A 3 1.38 -1.03 -9.55
N SER A 4 1.78 -0.43 -10.67
CA SER A 4 3.11 0.16 -10.87
C SER A 4 3.49 1.25 -9.88
N SER A 5 2.50 2.01 -9.37
CA SER A 5 2.72 3.02 -8.32
C SER A 5 3.14 2.33 -7.03
N ALA A 6 2.31 1.41 -6.51
CA ALA A 6 2.69 0.58 -5.37
C ALA A 6 4.06 -0.09 -5.52
N ALA A 7 4.38 -0.59 -6.71
CA ALA A 7 5.67 -1.21 -7.00
C ALA A 7 6.88 -0.26 -6.95
N GLY A 8 6.66 1.06 -6.91
CA GLY A 8 7.72 2.07 -6.98
C GLY A 8 8.38 2.18 -8.34
N HIS A 9 7.64 1.93 -9.45
CA HIS A 9 8.23 1.98 -10.79
C HIS A 9 8.91 3.32 -11.09
N GLY A 10 10.17 3.26 -11.53
CA GLY A 10 11.00 4.43 -11.80
C GLY A 10 11.81 4.93 -10.60
N ASN A 11 11.54 4.43 -9.40
CA ASN A 11 12.27 4.76 -8.17
C ASN A 11 13.19 3.60 -7.76
N PHE A 12 14.12 3.87 -6.84
CA PHE A 12 14.89 2.80 -6.20
C PHE A 12 13.99 1.99 -5.25
N TYR A 13 14.40 0.77 -4.95
CA TYR A 13 13.63 -0.15 -4.09
C TYR A 13 13.25 0.49 -2.74
N ASN A 14 14.21 1.17 -2.11
CA ASN A 14 14.07 1.85 -0.82
C ASN A 14 13.33 3.21 -0.89
N GLU A 15 12.84 3.58 -2.07
CA GLU A 15 12.09 4.82 -2.32
C GLU A 15 10.59 4.55 -2.55
N SER A 16 10.15 3.30 -2.60
CA SER A 16 8.71 3.00 -2.65
C SER A 16 8.01 3.44 -1.35
N TYR A 17 6.73 3.82 -1.42
CA TYR A 17 6.01 4.32 -0.23
C TYR A 17 5.96 3.27 0.88
N THR A 18 5.94 1.98 0.54
CA THR A 18 6.02 0.88 1.52
C THR A 18 7.37 0.84 2.23
N ALA A 19 8.47 1.05 1.48
CA ALA A 19 9.80 1.10 2.08
C ALA A 19 9.99 2.34 2.95
N VAL A 20 9.42 3.49 2.56
CA VAL A 20 9.43 4.70 3.40
C VAL A 20 8.62 4.48 4.68
N PHE A 21 7.41 3.93 4.56
CA PHE A 21 6.55 3.62 5.70
C PHE A 21 7.26 2.71 6.72
N GLU A 22 7.87 1.61 6.26
CA GLU A 22 8.60 0.71 7.15
C GLU A 22 9.81 1.39 7.79
N ARG A 23 10.68 2.01 6.99
CA ARG A 23 11.91 2.63 7.47
C ARG A 23 11.63 3.68 8.55
N ASN A 24 10.63 4.53 8.31
CA ASN A 24 10.32 5.63 9.20
C ASN A 24 9.46 5.19 10.39
N GLY A 25 8.67 4.12 10.24
CA GLY A 25 7.81 3.59 11.29
C GLY A 25 8.49 2.62 12.24
N ARG A 26 9.61 2.01 11.86
CA ARG A 26 10.27 0.94 12.62
C ARG A 26 10.54 1.34 14.08
N ASP A 27 11.22 2.46 14.29
CA ASP A 27 11.59 2.91 15.64
C ASP A 27 10.36 3.35 16.45
N LEU A 28 9.34 3.92 15.77
CA LEU A 28 8.10 4.34 16.40
C LEU A 28 7.30 3.13 16.91
N PHE A 29 7.14 2.10 16.08
CA PHE A 29 6.46 0.86 16.48
C PHE A 29 7.26 0.14 17.57
N GLN A 30 8.59 0.09 17.45
CA GLN A 30 9.46 -0.52 18.45
C GLN A 30 9.35 0.17 19.81
N SER A 31 9.14 1.49 19.84
CA SER A 31 8.97 2.25 21.08
C SER A 31 7.75 1.82 21.92
N VAL A 32 6.76 1.18 21.28
CA VAL A 32 5.56 0.64 21.93
C VAL A 32 5.55 -0.90 21.96
N GLY A 33 6.71 -1.53 21.71
CA GLY A 33 6.86 -2.99 21.75
C GLY A 33 6.32 -3.72 20.53
N LEU A 34 6.05 -3.03 19.43
CA LEU A 34 5.59 -3.61 18.16
C LEU A 34 6.75 -3.75 17.18
N SER A 35 6.76 -4.83 16.39
CA SER A 35 7.69 -5.00 15.28
C SER A 35 6.99 -4.60 13.97
N LEU A 36 7.60 -3.70 13.20
CA LEU A 36 7.08 -3.30 11.89
C LEU A 36 7.87 -3.96 10.76
N GLN A 37 7.17 -4.66 9.87
CA GLN A 37 7.74 -5.21 8.64
C GLN A 37 6.89 -4.78 7.43
N GLY A 38 7.51 -4.07 6.49
CA GLY A 38 6.91 -3.71 5.21
C GLY A 38 7.26 -4.74 4.15
N LYS A 39 6.28 -5.23 3.40
CA LYS A 39 6.52 -6.10 2.24
C LYS A 39 5.82 -5.53 1.02
N ASN A 40 6.61 -5.14 0.02
CA ASN A 40 6.07 -4.58 -1.21
C ASN A 40 5.87 -5.65 -2.28
N TYR A 41 4.61 -6.00 -2.53
CA TYR A 41 4.18 -6.94 -3.57
C TYR A 41 3.53 -6.26 -4.78
N GLY A 42 3.72 -4.94 -4.91
CA GLY A 42 3.27 -4.17 -6.05
C GLY A 42 3.86 -4.68 -7.35
N MET A 43 3.04 -4.72 -8.41
CA MET A 43 3.46 -5.12 -9.74
C MET A 43 2.71 -4.34 -10.81
N GLY A 44 3.46 -3.71 -11.72
CA GLY A 44 2.88 -2.97 -12.85
C GLY A 44 1.95 -3.81 -13.72
N GLY A 45 0.88 -3.18 -14.22
CA GLY A 45 -0.05 -3.82 -15.15
C GLY A 45 -0.89 -4.94 -14.55
N THR A 46 -0.98 -5.05 -13.22
CA THR A 46 -1.75 -6.10 -12.57
C THR A 46 -2.94 -5.57 -11.83
N SER A 47 -4.09 -6.22 -11.99
CA SER A 47 -5.31 -5.96 -11.22
C SER A 47 -5.25 -6.61 -9.84
N SER A 48 -6.15 -6.26 -8.92
CA SER A 48 -6.35 -7.00 -7.66
C SER A 48 -7.04 -8.36 -7.85
N GLY A 49 -7.02 -8.85 -9.10
CA GLY A 49 -7.79 -9.95 -9.67
C GLY A 49 -7.87 -11.19 -8.79
N ARG A 50 -8.81 -12.07 -9.17
CA ARG A 50 -9.22 -13.22 -8.35
C ARG A 50 -8.06 -14.04 -7.80
N GLU A 51 -6.97 -14.21 -8.56
CA GLU A 51 -5.82 -14.95 -8.07
C GLU A 51 -5.13 -14.25 -6.88
N LEU A 52 -4.80 -12.95 -6.98
CA LEU A 52 -4.17 -12.22 -5.89
C LEU A 52 -4.98 -12.22 -4.60
N SER A 53 -6.29 -12.08 -4.74
CA SER A 53 -7.24 -12.04 -3.63
C SER A 53 -7.58 -13.44 -3.11
N SER A 54 -7.54 -14.49 -3.93
CA SER A 54 -7.75 -15.87 -3.46
C SER A 54 -6.51 -16.47 -2.80
N CYS A 55 -5.33 -16.07 -3.26
CA CYS A 55 -4.02 -16.63 -2.89
C CYS A 55 -3.28 -15.76 -1.86
N ILE A 56 -4.00 -15.13 -0.94
CA ILE A 56 -3.42 -14.18 0.02
C ILE A 56 -2.28 -14.84 0.81
N GLU A 57 -2.49 -16.04 1.33
CA GLU A 57 -1.48 -16.76 2.13
C GLU A 57 -0.23 -17.10 1.33
N SER A 58 -0.39 -17.59 0.10
CA SER A 58 0.72 -17.97 -0.76
C SER A 58 1.52 -16.77 -1.26
N ILE A 59 0.89 -15.60 -1.38
CA ILE A 59 1.51 -14.39 -1.93
C ILE A 59 2.07 -13.52 -0.82
N PHE A 60 1.24 -13.15 0.16
CA PHE A 60 1.57 -12.18 1.20
C PHE A 60 2.07 -12.84 2.50
N GLY A 61 1.92 -14.16 2.63
CA GLY A 61 2.25 -14.93 3.84
C GLY A 61 1.04 -15.11 4.75
N THR A 62 1.23 -15.82 5.85
CA THR A 62 0.12 -16.16 6.77
C THR A 62 0.01 -15.27 8.00
N GLU A 63 0.98 -14.38 8.20
CA GLU A 63 1.05 -13.44 9.32
C GLU A 63 0.93 -12.04 8.74
N ILE A 64 -0.31 -11.55 8.67
CA ILE A 64 -0.65 -10.27 8.05
C ILE A 64 -1.53 -9.50 9.04
N ASP A 65 -1.10 -8.32 9.44
CA ASP A 65 -1.91 -7.40 10.26
C ASP A 65 -2.60 -6.34 9.39
N VAL A 66 -1.96 -5.95 8.29
CA VAL A 66 -2.44 -4.91 7.37
C VAL A 66 -2.18 -5.33 5.93
N LEU A 67 -3.22 -5.25 5.09
CA LEU A 67 -3.14 -5.50 3.66
C LEU A 67 -3.59 -4.28 2.86
N SER A 68 -2.66 -3.64 2.17
CA SER A 68 -2.95 -2.50 1.30
C SER A 68 -3.51 -2.95 -0.07
N TRP A 69 -4.52 -2.26 -0.57
CA TRP A 69 -5.06 -2.33 -1.92
C TRP A 69 -4.74 -1.02 -2.66
N ASP A 70 -3.83 -1.05 -3.61
CA ASP A 70 -3.51 0.08 -4.50
C ASP A 70 -3.62 -0.36 -5.97
N PHE A 71 -4.84 -0.73 -6.36
CA PHE A 71 -5.16 -1.21 -7.71
C PHE A 71 -6.17 -0.31 -8.43
N GLY A 72 -6.37 0.91 -7.93
CA GLY A 72 -7.36 1.84 -8.45
C GLY A 72 -7.21 2.11 -9.96
N MET A 73 -5.98 2.16 -10.47
CA MET A 73 -5.74 2.37 -11.90
C MET A 73 -6.08 1.14 -12.75
N THR A 74 -5.75 -0.06 -12.26
CA THR A 74 -5.87 -1.32 -13.02
C THR A 74 -7.26 -1.94 -12.93
N ASP A 75 -7.94 -1.76 -11.80
CA ASP A 75 -9.28 -2.30 -11.58
C ASP A 75 -10.38 -1.35 -12.08
N GLN A 76 -10.03 -0.08 -12.31
CA GLN A 76 -10.92 0.94 -12.88
C GLN A 76 -12.28 1.00 -12.17
N LYS A 77 -13.37 0.69 -12.88
CA LYS A 77 -14.76 0.67 -12.40
C LYS A 77 -15.21 -0.70 -11.89
N ASN A 78 -14.34 -1.72 -11.90
CA ASN A 78 -14.67 -3.06 -11.43
C ASN A 78 -14.54 -3.15 -9.91
N PHE A 79 -15.50 -2.57 -9.20
CA PHE A 79 -15.49 -2.52 -7.73
C PHE A 79 -15.60 -3.91 -7.08
N ALA A 80 -16.09 -4.91 -7.80
CA ALA A 80 -16.13 -6.30 -7.33
C ALA A 80 -14.73 -6.87 -7.07
N LEU A 81 -13.68 -6.33 -7.70
CA LEU A 81 -12.29 -6.75 -7.42
C LEU A 81 -11.78 -6.20 -6.09
N LEU A 82 -12.04 -4.92 -5.81
CA LEU A 82 -11.79 -4.32 -4.49
C LEU A 82 -12.54 -5.08 -3.40
N ASP A 83 -13.84 -5.31 -3.65
CA ASP A 83 -14.72 -6.05 -2.75
C ASP A 83 -14.18 -7.44 -2.44
N HIS A 84 -13.88 -8.23 -3.48
CA HIS A 84 -13.29 -9.55 -3.35
C HIS A 84 -11.93 -9.52 -2.61
N TYR A 85 -11.06 -8.55 -2.91
CA TYR A 85 -9.76 -8.43 -2.26
C TYR A 85 -9.87 -8.14 -0.76
N CYS A 86 -10.65 -7.14 -0.36
CA CYS A 86 -10.80 -6.79 1.05
C CYS A 86 -11.62 -7.84 1.81
N TYR A 87 -12.65 -8.43 1.21
CA TYR A 87 -13.38 -9.52 1.87
C TYR A 87 -12.48 -10.72 2.15
N ARG A 88 -11.66 -11.14 1.17
CA ARG A 88 -10.72 -12.25 1.36
C ARG A 88 -9.70 -11.93 2.45
N ALA A 89 -9.29 -10.67 2.60
CA ALA A 89 -8.49 -10.22 3.73
C ALA A 89 -9.26 -10.37 5.05
N SER A 90 -10.52 -9.96 5.11
CA SER A 90 -11.34 -10.02 6.34
C SER A 90 -11.68 -11.44 6.80
N ILE A 91 -11.73 -12.42 5.90
CA ILE A 91 -11.93 -13.84 6.25
C ILE A 91 -10.62 -14.62 6.38
N HIS A 92 -9.46 -13.97 6.25
CA HIS A 92 -8.18 -14.59 6.53
C HIS A 92 -8.03 -14.85 8.03
N LYS A 93 -7.22 -15.85 8.42
CA LYS A 93 -7.08 -16.27 9.83
C LYS A 93 -6.64 -15.16 10.77
N THR A 94 -5.84 -14.20 10.28
CA THR A 94 -5.36 -13.04 11.05
C THR A 94 -6.22 -11.79 10.89
N ARG A 95 -7.29 -11.86 10.07
CA ARG A 95 -8.25 -10.76 9.83
C ARG A 95 -7.59 -9.38 9.61
N PRO A 96 -6.58 -9.26 8.72
CA PRO A 96 -5.86 -8.01 8.52
C PRO A 96 -6.78 -6.87 8.12
N ALA A 97 -6.43 -5.66 8.57
CA ALA A 97 -7.07 -4.44 8.08
C ALA A 97 -6.80 -4.26 6.58
N CYS A 98 -7.84 -4.04 5.77
CA CYS A 98 -7.71 -3.74 4.35
C CYS A 98 -7.57 -2.22 4.15
N VAL A 99 -6.40 -1.73 3.74
CA VAL A 99 -6.17 -0.29 3.49
C VAL A 99 -6.39 0.02 2.01
N VAL A 100 -7.41 0.79 1.69
CA VAL A 100 -7.81 1.10 0.31
C VAL A 100 -7.21 2.44 -0.12
N HIS A 101 -6.26 2.40 -1.05
CA HIS A 101 -5.72 3.58 -1.70
C HIS A 101 -6.55 3.95 -2.92
N VAL A 102 -6.96 5.22 -2.99
CA VAL A 102 -7.76 5.73 -4.09
C VAL A 102 -7.09 6.95 -4.67
N SER A 103 -6.83 6.90 -5.98
CA SER A 103 -6.52 8.07 -6.79
C SER A 103 -7.79 8.90 -7.03
N SER A 104 -7.66 10.22 -7.13
CA SER A 104 -8.76 11.12 -7.47
C SER A 104 -9.49 10.70 -8.78
N GLY A 105 -10.79 10.98 -8.86
CA GLY A 105 -11.58 10.73 -10.08
C GLY A 105 -12.99 10.18 -9.86
N GLN A 106 -13.67 9.89 -10.98
CA GLN A 106 -15.09 9.46 -11.00
C GLN A 106 -15.34 8.11 -10.27
N THR A 107 -14.30 7.30 -10.06
CA THR A 107 -14.40 5.99 -9.42
C THR A 107 -14.32 6.05 -7.90
N THR A 108 -13.90 7.18 -7.32
CA THR A 108 -13.74 7.34 -5.87
C THR A 108 -15.03 7.06 -5.11
N ARG A 109 -16.17 7.55 -5.62
CA ARG A 109 -17.47 7.32 -4.98
C ARG A 109 -17.81 5.83 -4.90
N GLY A 110 -17.65 5.10 -6.01
CA GLY A 110 -17.93 3.67 -6.06
C GLY A 110 -17.05 2.88 -5.09
N ARG A 111 -15.74 3.17 -5.06
CA ARG A 111 -14.79 2.52 -4.14
C ARG A 111 -15.09 2.83 -2.68
N ARG A 112 -15.43 4.08 -2.36
CA ARG A 112 -15.84 4.47 -1.00
C ARG A 112 -17.09 3.74 -0.55
N LEU A 113 -18.09 3.62 -1.43
CA LEU A 113 -19.31 2.88 -1.14
C LEU A 113 -19.00 1.40 -0.91
N THR A 114 -18.18 0.76 -1.76
CA THR A 114 -17.75 -0.63 -1.57
C THR A 114 -17.00 -0.83 -0.25
N ALA A 115 -16.01 0.02 0.05
CA ALA A 115 -15.26 -0.04 1.30
C ALA A 115 -16.19 0.11 2.52
N LYS A 116 -17.12 1.06 2.46
CA LYS A 116 -18.14 1.26 3.50
C LYS A 116 -19.08 0.07 3.64
N THR A 117 -19.53 -0.53 2.54
CA THR A 117 -20.39 -1.71 2.59
C THR A 117 -19.71 -2.89 3.28
N LEU A 118 -18.40 -3.07 3.07
CA LEU A 118 -17.63 -4.09 3.79
C LEU A 118 -17.48 -3.74 5.27
N GLU A 119 -17.16 -2.48 5.59
CA GLU A 119 -17.07 -1.98 6.97
C GLU A 119 -18.38 -2.17 7.73
N ASP A 120 -19.52 -1.80 7.13
CA ASP A 120 -20.86 -1.99 7.69
C ASP A 120 -21.22 -3.47 7.93
N LYS A 121 -20.50 -4.39 7.28
CA LYS A 121 -20.63 -5.85 7.45
C LYS A 121 -19.61 -6.44 8.43
N GLY A 122 -18.81 -5.62 9.09
CA GLY A 122 -17.85 -6.06 10.10
C GLY A 122 -16.42 -6.29 9.59
N ALA A 123 -16.12 -5.98 8.33
CA ALA A 123 -14.75 -5.99 7.84
C ALA A 123 -13.96 -4.76 8.34
N THR A 124 -12.71 -4.94 8.77
CA THR A 124 -11.83 -3.79 9.03
C THR A 124 -11.29 -3.23 7.72
N VAL A 125 -11.93 -2.18 7.20
CA VAL A 125 -11.52 -1.50 5.96
C VAL A 125 -11.19 -0.04 6.24
N LEU A 126 -9.95 0.36 5.95
CA LEU A 126 -9.48 1.73 6.10
C LEU A 126 -9.40 2.40 4.73
N PHE A 127 -10.18 3.45 4.53
CA PHE A 127 -10.21 4.16 3.25
C PHE A 127 -9.30 5.40 3.31
N VAL A 128 -8.29 5.48 2.45
CA VAL A 128 -7.46 6.68 2.32
C VAL A 128 -8.14 7.63 1.34
N PRO A 129 -8.78 8.72 1.80
CA PRO A 129 -9.49 9.59 0.91
C PRO A 129 -8.52 10.38 0.01
N PRO A 130 -8.86 10.61 -1.26
CA PRO A 130 -7.97 11.30 -2.19
C PRO A 130 -7.73 12.76 -1.81
N PHE A 131 -8.68 13.41 -1.14
CA PHE A 131 -8.51 14.82 -0.73
C PHE A 131 -7.37 15.00 0.27
N LEU A 132 -7.10 14.02 1.14
CA LEU A 132 -5.95 14.11 2.07
C LEU A 132 -4.63 14.09 1.31
N GLN A 133 -4.53 13.31 0.23
CA GLN A 133 -3.33 13.30 -0.62
C GLN A 133 -3.18 14.62 -1.36
N GLU A 134 -4.29 15.16 -1.86
CA GLU A 134 -4.32 16.47 -2.51
C GLU A 134 -3.91 17.57 -1.55
N GLU A 135 -4.57 17.72 -0.40
CA GLU A 135 -4.23 18.69 0.65
C GLU A 135 -2.77 18.59 1.10
N ALA A 136 -2.29 17.37 1.37
CA ALA A 136 -0.90 17.15 1.73
C ALA A 136 0.05 17.60 0.62
N SER A 137 -0.23 17.26 -0.64
CA SER A 137 0.61 17.69 -1.77
C SER A 137 0.57 19.20 -1.99
N GLN A 138 -0.58 19.85 -1.75
CA GLN A 138 -0.75 21.30 -1.88
C GLN A 138 -0.12 22.08 -0.72
N SER A 139 0.16 21.42 0.41
CA SER A 139 0.87 22.05 1.54
C SER A 139 2.36 22.29 1.28
N PHE A 140 2.93 21.63 0.27
CA PHE A 140 4.33 21.85 -0.11
C PHE A 140 4.50 23.25 -0.73
N PRO A 141 5.61 23.95 -0.41
CA PRO A 141 5.90 25.24 -1.02
C PRO A 141 6.00 25.14 -2.54
N ASN A 142 5.37 26.10 -3.23
CA ASN A 142 5.49 26.22 -4.67
C ASN A 142 6.87 26.80 -5.05
N THR A 143 7.66 26.02 -5.78
CA THR A 143 9.03 26.39 -6.17
C THR A 143 9.13 27.06 -7.55
N ALA A 144 8.02 27.21 -8.29
CA ALA A 144 8.05 27.78 -9.63
C ALA A 144 8.47 29.27 -9.67
N ALA A 145 8.27 30.01 -8.57
CA ALA A 145 8.62 31.41 -8.46
C ALA A 145 9.96 31.66 -7.73
N LEU A 146 10.63 30.59 -7.28
CA LEU A 146 11.89 30.68 -6.53
C LEU A 146 13.08 30.54 -7.48
N ASP A 147 14.19 31.20 -7.16
CA ASP A 147 15.42 30.99 -7.90
C ASP A 147 16.09 29.65 -7.52
N GLY A 148 17.00 29.16 -8.35
CA GLY A 148 17.68 27.89 -8.10
C GLY A 148 18.53 27.88 -6.82
N SER A 149 18.98 29.03 -6.32
CA SER A 149 19.74 29.14 -5.07
C SER A 149 18.84 29.00 -3.84
N GLU A 150 17.62 29.52 -3.90
CA GLU A 150 16.59 29.36 -2.87
C GLU A 150 16.09 27.91 -2.82
N ILE A 151 15.80 27.32 -3.99
CA ILE A 151 15.37 25.92 -4.09
C ILE A 151 16.42 24.97 -3.47
N ARG A 152 17.71 25.21 -3.71
CA ARG A 152 18.80 24.39 -3.14
C ARG A 152 18.92 24.45 -1.61
N LYS A 153 18.39 25.49 -0.96
CA LYS A 153 18.38 25.60 0.51
C LYS A 153 17.25 24.79 1.16
N MET A 154 16.25 24.37 0.38
CA MET A 154 15.11 23.61 0.89
C MET A 154 15.51 22.15 1.15
N PRO A 155 14.86 21.47 2.12
CA PRO A 155 15.08 20.04 2.36
C PRO A 155 14.81 19.19 1.11
N ASP A 156 15.55 18.09 0.92
CA ASP A 156 15.50 17.28 -0.31
C ASP A 156 14.09 16.76 -0.65
N PHE A 157 13.30 16.37 0.35
CA PHE A 157 11.92 15.90 0.16
C PHE A 157 10.93 17.01 -0.20
N VAL A 158 11.29 18.28 0.02
CA VAL A 158 10.42 19.45 -0.15
C VAL A 158 10.77 20.22 -1.42
N ARG A 159 12.07 20.40 -1.69
CA ARG A 159 12.54 21.15 -2.86
C ARG A 159 12.02 20.50 -4.13
N SER A 160 11.61 21.29 -5.12
CA SER A 160 11.14 20.80 -6.43
C SER A 160 10.07 19.70 -6.34
N PHE A 161 9.30 19.63 -5.26
CA PHE A 161 8.15 18.75 -5.15
C PHE A 161 6.95 19.32 -5.90
N ARG A 162 6.76 20.65 -5.80
CA ARG A 162 5.65 21.37 -6.42
C ARG A 162 6.18 22.53 -7.27
N CYS A 163 5.79 22.56 -8.54
CA CYS A 163 6.08 23.65 -9.49
C CYS A 163 4.75 24.14 -10.10
N GLY A 164 4.24 25.26 -9.60
CA GLY A 164 2.90 25.73 -9.91
C GLY A 164 1.84 24.79 -9.31
N ASP A 165 0.90 24.35 -10.14
CA ASP A 165 -0.13 23.37 -9.78
C ASP A 165 0.29 21.92 -10.10
N GLN A 166 1.53 21.72 -10.55
CA GLN A 166 2.05 20.41 -10.91
C GLN A 166 2.87 19.83 -9.76
N ILE A 167 2.68 18.54 -9.49
CA ILE A 167 3.45 17.76 -8.52
C ILE A 167 4.50 16.92 -9.25
N GLU A 168 5.76 17.07 -8.83
CA GLU A 168 6.95 16.44 -9.42
C GLU A 168 7.02 16.54 -10.95
N LYS A 169 6.49 17.63 -11.50
CA LYS A 169 6.46 17.92 -12.93
C LYS A 169 6.52 19.43 -13.13
N GLY A 170 7.07 19.85 -14.26
CA GLY A 170 7.15 21.26 -14.64
C GLY A 170 8.52 21.89 -14.37
N ASP A 171 8.66 23.09 -14.91
CA ASP A 171 9.87 23.92 -14.83
C ASP A 171 9.93 24.69 -13.50
N PRO A 172 11.13 25.10 -13.04
CA PRO A 172 12.43 24.87 -13.69
C PRO A 172 13.09 23.54 -13.34
N THR A 173 12.62 22.80 -12.32
CA THR A 173 13.38 21.66 -11.76
C THR A 173 12.54 20.44 -11.35
N CYS A 174 11.22 20.55 -11.21
CA CYS A 174 10.41 19.45 -10.66
C CYS A 174 10.48 18.18 -11.52
N GLY A 175 10.48 18.31 -12.84
CA GLY A 175 10.62 17.15 -13.74
C GLY A 175 12.01 16.49 -13.65
N ASP A 176 13.07 17.30 -13.53
CA ASP A 176 14.45 16.82 -13.49
C ASP A 176 14.82 16.14 -12.16
N GLU A 177 14.20 16.60 -11.07
CA GLU A 177 14.39 16.07 -9.71
C GLU A 177 13.38 15.01 -9.29
N LYS A 178 12.39 14.71 -10.14
CA LYS A 178 11.33 13.72 -9.87
C LYS A 178 11.87 12.36 -9.43
N PHE A 179 12.98 11.94 -10.03
CA PHE A 179 13.62 10.66 -9.76
C PHE A 179 15.04 10.91 -9.27
N THR A 180 15.45 10.22 -8.20
CA THR A 180 16.82 10.36 -7.65
C THR A 180 17.87 9.99 -8.69
N LYS A 181 18.91 10.81 -8.82
CA LYS A 181 20.09 10.56 -9.65
C LYS A 181 21.26 10.25 -8.70
N LEU A 182 21.72 9.01 -8.70
CA LEU A 182 22.84 8.56 -7.84
C LEU A 182 24.11 8.31 -8.67
N GLY A 183 24.09 8.61 -9.97
CA GLY A 183 25.16 8.21 -10.89
C GLY A 183 25.16 6.71 -11.21
N VAL A 184 24.21 5.97 -10.66
CA VAL A 184 24.02 4.53 -10.87
C VAL A 184 22.56 4.33 -11.26
N CYS A 185 22.32 3.67 -12.40
CA CYS A 185 20.97 3.40 -12.92
C CYS A 185 20.13 4.67 -13.11
N ASP A 186 20.74 5.76 -13.61
CA ASP A 186 20.00 6.99 -13.89
C ASP A 186 18.94 6.72 -14.99
N ASP A 187 19.26 5.96 -16.05
CA ASP A 187 18.30 5.57 -17.10
C ASP A 187 17.51 4.29 -16.78
N ARG A 188 17.08 4.13 -15.53
CA ARG A 188 16.30 2.95 -15.12
C ARG A 188 14.91 2.90 -15.75
N LYS A 189 14.49 1.68 -16.12
CA LYS A 189 13.15 1.41 -16.67
C LYS A 189 12.06 1.82 -15.67
N GLY A 190 10.93 2.29 -16.20
CA GLY A 190 9.80 2.72 -15.39
C GLY A 190 9.85 4.18 -14.98
N ARG A 191 10.89 4.95 -15.33
CA ARG A 191 10.86 6.42 -15.27
C ARG A 191 9.92 6.99 -16.33
N ALA A 192 8.63 6.81 -16.12
CA ALA A 192 7.59 7.36 -16.97
C ALA A 192 7.06 8.66 -16.37
N HIS A 193 6.65 9.61 -17.22
CA HIS A 193 6.15 10.89 -16.76
C HIS A 193 4.90 10.77 -15.85
N TRP A 194 4.11 9.69 -16.02
CA TRP A 194 2.90 9.43 -15.22
C TRP A 194 3.15 8.62 -13.93
N HIS A 195 4.34 8.03 -13.73
CA HIS A 195 4.63 7.36 -12.46
C HIS A 195 5.01 8.41 -11.40
N PRO A 196 4.64 8.23 -10.13
CA PRO A 196 5.11 9.10 -9.06
C PRO A 196 6.62 8.97 -8.85
N GLY A 197 7.25 10.07 -8.46
CA GLY A 197 8.63 10.14 -8.03
C GLY A 197 8.82 9.75 -6.56
N TRP A 198 10.08 9.79 -6.13
CA TRP A 198 10.48 9.31 -4.80
C TRP A 198 9.98 10.22 -3.68
N LYS A 199 9.79 11.52 -3.94
CA LYS A 199 9.28 12.48 -2.95
C LYS A 199 7.79 12.24 -2.74
N TRP A 200 7.03 11.95 -3.80
CA TRP A 200 5.62 11.55 -3.69
C TRP A 200 5.47 10.26 -2.89
N HIS A 201 6.31 9.26 -3.16
CA HIS A 201 6.32 8.04 -2.36
C HIS A 201 6.65 8.31 -0.90
N ALA A 202 7.59 9.21 -0.62
CA ALA A 202 7.93 9.58 0.75
C ALA A 202 6.76 10.26 1.47
N MET A 203 6.09 11.21 0.81
CA MET A 203 4.87 11.83 1.33
C MET A 203 3.81 10.76 1.64
N MET A 204 3.51 9.87 0.69
CA MET A 204 2.50 8.82 0.85
C MET A 204 2.83 7.84 1.98
N GLY A 205 4.09 7.40 2.09
CA GLY A 205 4.54 6.51 3.16
C GLY A 205 4.41 7.16 4.53
N ASN A 206 4.80 8.44 4.64
CA ASN A 206 4.67 9.19 5.89
C ASN A 206 3.21 9.49 6.27
N LEU A 207 2.34 9.82 5.31
CA LEU A 207 0.91 10.01 5.59
C LEU A 207 0.26 8.73 6.12
N GLN A 208 0.59 7.58 5.53
CA GLN A 208 0.11 6.28 6.03
C GLN A 208 0.63 6.01 7.44
N LEU A 209 1.91 6.31 7.71
CA LEU A 209 2.50 6.15 9.03
C LEU A 209 1.82 7.03 10.06
N LEU A 210 1.57 8.31 9.75
CA LEU A 210 0.85 9.22 10.63
C LEU A 210 -0.54 8.69 10.98
N GLY A 211 -1.30 8.22 9.99
CA GLY A 211 -2.61 7.60 10.23
C GLY A 211 -2.52 6.36 11.13
N MET A 212 -1.52 5.50 10.94
CA MET A 212 -1.30 4.35 11.82
C MET A 212 -0.92 4.77 13.24
N MET A 213 -0.11 5.83 13.39
CA MET A 213 0.26 6.36 14.70
C MET A 213 -0.94 6.92 15.46
N GLU A 214 -1.92 7.51 14.79
CA GLU A 214 -3.18 7.94 15.42
C GLU A 214 -3.96 6.75 15.99
N TYR A 215 -4.01 5.61 15.28
CA TYR A 215 -4.65 4.41 15.80
C TYR A 215 -3.90 3.80 16.98
N ILE A 216 -2.56 3.78 16.94
CA ILE A 216 -1.73 3.33 18.06
C ILE A 216 -1.95 4.23 19.28
N ASP A 217 -1.93 5.55 19.12
CA ASP A 217 -2.18 6.50 20.20
C ASP A 217 -3.58 6.31 20.81
N GLN A 218 -4.61 6.13 19.99
CA GLN A 218 -5.97 5.84 20.47
C GLN A 218 -6.04 4.51 21.25
N ALA A 219 -5.38 3.46 20.76
CA ALA A 219 -5.31 2.17 21.45
C ALA A 219 -4.60 2.30 22.80
N LEU A 220 -3.47 3.01 22.85
CA LEU A 220 -2.72 3.25 24.08
C LEU A 220 -3.55 4.05 25.10
N LYS A 221 -4.26 5.10 24.66
CA LYS A 221 -5.16 5.88 25.51
C LYS A 221 -6.30 5.03 26.07
N LEU A 222 -6.85 4.12 25.27
CA LEU A 222 -7.88 3.18 25.72
C LEU A 222 -7.34 2.25 26.80
N ILE A 223 -6.14 1.69 26.61
CA ILE A 223 -5.47 0.77 27.55
C ILE A 223 -5.05 1.49 28.83
N ALA A 224 -4.60 2.75 28.74
CA ALA A 224 -4.10 3.52 29.87
C ALA A 224 -5.21 4.21 30.70
N LYS A 225 -6.47 4.09 30.31
CA LYS A 225 -7.59 4.76 30.99
C LYS A 225 -7.74 4.25 32.43
N PRO A 226 -7.81 5.13 33.46
CA PRO A 226 -7.96 4.70 34.84
C PRO A 226 -9.19 3.81 35.06
N GLY A 227 -9.02 2.74 35.84
CA GLY A 227 -10.09 1.79 36.15
C GLY A 227 -10.39 0.77 35.03
N VAL A 228 -9.68 0.80 33.91
CA VAL A 228 -9.77 -0.25 32.89
C VAL A 228 -8.92 -1.44 33.30
N ASP A 229 -9.59 -2.58 33.50
CA ASP A 229 -8.92 -3.88 33.58
C ASP A 229 -8.56 -4.36 32.16
N GLN A 230 -7.26 -4.53 31.91
CA GLN A 230 -6.76 -4.86 30.57
C GLN A 230 -7.19 -6.26 30.09
N ALA A 231 -7.34 -7.22 30.99
CA ALA A 231 -7.77 -8.58 30.64
C ALA A 231 -9.26 -8.57 30.26
N VAL A 232 -10.09 -7.83 31.01
CA VAL A 232 -11.50 -7.63 30.69
C VAL A 232 -11.65 -6.89 29.35
N LEU A 233 -10.89 -5.81 29.14
CA LEU A 233 -10.91 -5.06 27.88
C LEU A 233 -10.53 -5.96 26.69
N LEU A 234 -9.43 -6.72 26.80
CA LEU A 234 -8.98 -7.62 25.74
C LEU A 234 -10.05 -8.67 25.40
N LYS A 235 -10.70 -9.25 26.43
CA LYS A 235 -11.79 -10.20 26.23
C LYS A 235 -12.95 -9.55 25.46
N GLN A 236 -13.38 -8.36 25.86
CA GLN A 236 -14.47 -7.63 25.20
C GLN A 236 -14.14 -7.27 23.74
N LEU A 237 -12.89 -6.85 23.47
CA LEU A 237 -12.45 -6.54 22.10
C LEU A 237 -12.46 -7.78 21.22
N LYS A 238 -11.99 -8.94 21.72
CA LYS A 238 -12.05 -10.21 20.99
C LYS A 238 -13.48 -10.68 20.73
N GLU A 239 -14.37 -10.52 21.70
CA GLU A 239 -15.79 -10.85 21.53
C GLU A 239 -16.43 -9.99 20.42
N ARG A 240 -16.18 -8.67 20.41
CA ARG A 240 -16.68 -7.77 19.36
C ARG A 240 -16.09 -8.06 17.98
N GLU A 241 -14.81 -8.39 17.92
CA GLU A 241 -14.16 -8.81 16.68
C GLU A 241 -14.79 -10.09 16.14
N GLU A 242 -15.05 -11.07 17.01
CA GLU A 242 -15.73 -12.31 16.63
C GLU A 242 -17.17 -12.07 16.18
N GLU A 243 -17.94 -11.24 16.87
CA GLU A 243 -19.30 -10.85 16.47
C GLU A 243 -19.31 -10.21 15.07
N SER A 244 -18.35 -9.31 14.81
CA SER A 244 -18.20 -8.63 13.52
C SER A 244 -17.81 -9.62 12.43
N TYR A 245 -16.91 -10.57 12.72
CA TYR A 245 -16.53 -11.65 11.81
C TYR A 245 -17.72 -12.57 11.49
N GLN A 246 -18.49 -12.98 12.50
CA GLN A 246 -19.68 -13.82 12.32
C GLN A 246 -20.74 -13.10 11.47
N SER A 247 -20.96 -11.80 11.72
CA SER A 247 -21.82 -10.96 10.88
C SER A 247 -21.37 -10.98 9.42
N LEU A 248 -20.07 -10.81 9.16
CA LEU A 248 -19.50 -10.81 7.81
C LEU A 248 -19.70 -12.13 7.08
N ILE A 249 -19.47 -13.28 7.74
CA ILE A 249 -19.55 -14.60 7.09
C ILE A 249 -20.96 -15.17 7.00
N SER A 250 -21.91 -14.67 7.80
CA SER A 250 -23.32 -15.09 7.78
C SER A 250 -24.14 -14.41 6.69
N ASP A 251 -23.60 -13.36 6.07
CA ASP A 251 -24.27 -12.62 5.01
C ASP A 251 -24.25 -13.40 3.68
N GLU A 252 -25.37 -14.06 3.38
CA GLU A 252 -25.58 -14.81 2.13
C GLU A 252 -25.56 -13.92 0.87
N SER A 253 -25.76 -12.60 0.99
CA SER A 253 -25.72 -11.69 -0.17
C SER A 253 -24.33 -11.62 -0.81
N PHE A 254 -23.29 -12.02 -0.07
CA PHE A 254 -21.90 -11.96 -0.49
C PHE A 254 -21.46 -13.21 -1.29
N HIS A 255 -22.27 -14.28 -1.28
CA HIS A 255 -21.84 -15.63 -1.65
C HIS A 255 -21.72 -16.03 -3.13
N PRO A 256 -22.35 -15.39 -4.15
CA PRO A 256 -22.36 -15.99 -5.49
C PRO A 256 -21.02 -15.89 -6.25
N ILE A 257 -20.07 -15.07 -5.80
CA ILE A 257 -18.78 -14.87 -6.48
C ILE A 257 -17.62 -15.62 -5.78
N LEU A 258 -17.82 -16.05 -4.53
CA LEU A 258 -16.76 -16.59 -3.67
C LEU A 258 -16.84 -18.11 -3.60
N TYR A 259 -16.07 -18.77 -4.45
CA TYR A 259 -15.80 -20.19 -4.30
C TYR A 259 -14.85 -20.38 -3.10
N LYS A 260 -15.34 -20.96 -2.01
CA LYS A 260 -14.58 -21.20 -0.76
C LYS A 260 -13.64 -22.43 -0.82
N ALA A 261 -13.44 -23.04 -1.99
CA ALA A 261 -12.55 -24.18 -2.10
C ALA A 261 -11.07 -23.74 -2.18
N PRO A 262 -10.12 -24.67 -1.95
CA PRO A 262 -8.71 -24.41 -2.21
C PRO A 262 -8.52 -23.86 -3.63
N ALA A 263 -7.86 -22.70 -3.73
CA ALA A 263 -7.49 -22.12 -5.01
C ALA A 263 -6.12 -22.65 -5.43
N VAL A 264 -5.98 -23.03 -6.71
CA VAL A 264 -4.66 -23.30 -7.29
C VAL A 264 -4.03 -21.95 -7.67
N CYS A 265 -2.96 -21.61 -6.97
CA CYS A 265 -2.22 -20.37 -7.14
C CYS A 265 -1.05 -20.62 -8.11
N HIS A 266 -1.08 -19.97 -9.27
CA HIS A 266 -0.06 -20.11 -10.31
C HIS A 266 0.96 -18.97 -10.25
N THR A 267 0.56 -17.82 -9.71
CA THR A 267 1.40 -16.63 -9.60
C THR A 267 2.19 -16.68 -8.29
N ALA A 268 3.46 -17.10 -8.38
CA ALA A 268 4.44 -16.83 -7.34
C ALA A 268 4.82 -15.34 -7.38
N ARG A 269 4.21 -14.51 -6.53
CA ARG A 269 4.65 -13.13 -6.34
C ARG A 269 5.70 -13.05 -5.26
N LEU A 270 6.90 -12.69 -5.67
CA LEU A 270 7.99 -12.43 -4.75
C LEU A 270 7.93 -10.98 -4.26
N PRO A 271 8.23 -10.72 -2.97
CA PRO A 271 8.47 -9.37 -2.50
C PRO A 271 9.43 -8.62 -3.43
N ALA A 272 9.24 -7.31 -3.58
CA ALA A 272 10.12 -6.48 -4.41
C ALA A 272 11.59 -6.59 -3.98
N GLU A 273 11.86 -6.79 -2.68
CA GLU A 273 13.20 -7.07 -2.16
C GLU A 273 13.80 -8.35 -2.71
N THR A 274 13.06 -9.45 -2.64
CA THR A 274 13.49 -10.76 -3.14
C THR A 274 13.79 -10.71 -4.64
N ARG A 275 12.95 -10.00 -5.42
CA ARG A 275 13.19 -9.75 -6.84
C ARG A 275 14.45 -8.93 -7.05
N PHE A 276 14.62 -7.85 -6.29
CA PHE A 276 15.77 -6.96 -6.37
C PHE A 276 17.08 -7.69 -6.04
N GLN A 277 17.07 -8.54 -5.00
CA GLN A 277 18.21 -9.33 -4.54
C GLN A 277 18.50 -10.54 -5.44
N GLY A 278 17.58 -10.94 -6.32
CA GLY A 278 17.79 -12.08 -7.25
C GLY A 278 17.79 -13.45 -6.59
N ILE A 279 17.30 -13.55 -5.34
CA ILE A 279 17.42 -14.75 -4.49
C ILE A 279 16.87 -16.02 -5.16
N LEU A 280 15.81 -15.90 -5.95
CA LEU A 280 15.12 -17.05 -6.55
C LEU A 280 15.44 -17.30 -8.03
N THR A 281 16.27 -16.45 -8.64
CA THR A 281 16.63 -16.60 -10.06
C THR A 281 17.99 -17.26 -10.26
N GLU A 282 18.66 -17.70 -9.19
CA GLU A 282 20.03 -18.26 -9.22
C GLU A 282 20.98 -17.42 -10.10
N SER A 283 20.76 -16.10 -10.08
CA SER A 283 21.41 -15.16 -10.97
C SER A 283 22.26 -14.23 -10.13
N ASP A 284 23.57 -14.26 -10.34
CA ASP A 284 24.51 -13.31 -9.73
C ASP A 284 24.26 -11.86 -10.19
N LYS A 285 23.39 -11.68 -11.19
CA LYS A 285 23.03 -10.36 -11.73
C LYS A 285 21.98 -9.72 -10.83
N LYS A 286 22.37 -8.74 -10.03
CA LYS A 286 21.44 -7.86 -9.29
C LYS A 286 20.70 -6.95 -10.28
N GLY A 287 19.36 -6.86 -10.20
CA GLY A 287 18.57 -5.97 -11.08
C GLY A 287 17.08 -6.30 -11.18
N PHE A 288 16.31 -5.37 -11.77
CA PHE A 288 14.84 -5.35 -11.83
C PHE A 288 14.19 -6.51 -12.64
N PHE A 289 14.97 -7.36 -13.31
CA PHE A 289 14.48 -8.39 -14.24
C PHE A 289 14.69 -9.82 -13.80
N ASN A 290 15.08 -10.03 -12.55
CA ASN A 290 15.02 -11.35 -11.94
C ASN A 290 13.57 -11.65 -11.57
N TYR A 291 12.80 -12.11 -12.55
CA TYR A 291 11.54 -12.78 -12.29
C TYR A 291 11.69 -14.24 -12.73
N ASP A 292 11.40 -15.15 -11.82
CA ASP A 292 11.20 -16.54 -12.17
C ASP A 292 9.98 -16.60 -13.11
N ARG A 293 10.15 -17.21 -14.29
CA ARG A 293 9.05 -17.44 -15.24
C ARG A 293 8.13 -18.58 -14.77
N GLY A 294 8.48 -19.24 -13.67
CA GLY A 294 7.94 -20.52 -13.27
C GLY A 294 8.42 -21.62 -14.22
N VAL A 295 8.13 -22.87 -13.84
CA VAL A 295 8.31 -24.01 -14.74
C VAL A 295 7.31 -23.84 -15.90
N PRO A 296 7.74 -23.97 -17.18
CA PRO A 296 6.80 -23.96 -18.29
C PRO A 296 5.71 -25.00 -18.04
N PHE A 297 4.43 -24.59 -18.13
CA PHE A 297 3.31 -25.52 -18.00
C PHE A 297 3.38 -26.52 -19.17
N GLN A 298 3.95 -27.70 -18.93
CA GLN A 298 3.85 -28.83 -19.85
C GLN A 298 2.45 -29.41 -19.67
N ARG A 299 1.57 -29.24 -20.66
CA ARG A 299 0.32 -30.01 -20.71
C ARG A 299 0.71 -31.49 -20.79
N ALA A 300 0.41 -32.24 -19.72
CA ALA A 300 0.30 -33.68 -19.77
C ALA A 300 -0.90 -34.09 -20.65
#